data_AF-A0A2S2Q708-F1
#
_entry.id   AF-A0A2S2Q708-F1
#
_cell.length_a   1.000
_cell.length_b   1.000
_cell.length_c   1.000
_cell.angle_alpha   90.00
_cell.angle_beta   90.00
_cell.angle_gamma   90.00
#
_symmetry.space_group_name_H-M   'P 1'
#
loop_
_entity.id
_entity.type
_entity.pdbx_description
1 polymer ?
#
loop_
_entity_poly.entity_id
_entity_poly.type
_entity_poly.pdbx_seq_one_letter_code
_entity_poly.pdbx_strand_id
1 'polypeptide(L)'
;MIIRGMYSTWKMPIAYFLPSTSVKHTNLCELIKEAIKRLFECGLKVKAVICDQGTSNVAAFKDLNMTKDEPYFFVGDKKVYSIFDVPNLFKNLRNHFRKTNLLFIGKEVSFKDIDDTYNIDKNCLTSRSLLKITDAHINPGPFQMMSCKLALQLFSNKVATTMKTCIMTHQLKSKTCQNTMEIVKQLNDLFDCLNSKSLFNPNPKKCALSDKCPEQIEFLLKARTWFESLEKVIDPKKPIKNTRPVCFDGMVWTINAISMIYEEQQNNGYNYLLTRRLNSDVIENMFAVFRQRGGYNR
;
A
#
# COMPACT_ATOMS: atom_id res chain seq x y z
N MET A 1 8.49 9.16 -15.85
CA MET A 1 7.10 8.68 -15.93
C MET A 1 7.01 7.48 -16.86
N ILE A 2 6.20 6.50 -16.50
CA ILE A 2 5.95 5.28 -17.28
C ILE A 2 4.43 5.12 -17.42
N ILE A 3 3.98 4.66 -18.58
CA ILE A 3 2.58 4.24 -18.78
C ILE A 3 2.50 2.73 -18.82
N ARG A 4 1.36 2.19 -18.38
CA ARG A 4 1.10 0.75 -18.32
C ARG A 4 -0.35 0.49 -18.73
N GLY A 5 -0.57 -0.50 -19.57
CA GLY A 5 -1.91 -0.94 -19.94
C GLY A 5 -2.68 -1.48 -18.73
N MET A 6 -3.92 -1.03 -18.54
CA MET A 6 -4.80 -1.54 -17.48
C MET A 6 -5.43 -2.89 -17.86
N TYR A 7 -5.83 -3.05 -19.12
CA TYR A 7 -6.45 -4.29 -19.63
C TYR A 7 -5.58 -5.01 -20.67
N SER A 8 -4.38 -4.51 -20.93
CA SER A 8 -3.44 -5.07 -21.90
C SER A 8 -2.03 -5.12 -21.32
N THR A 9 -1.22 -6.07 -21.77
CA THR A 9 0.11 -6.34 -21.18
C THR A 9 1.20 -5.60 -21.93
N TRP A 10 1.27 -4.30 -21.70
CA TRP A 10 2.36 -3.45 -22.20
C TRP A 10 2.68 -2.34 -21.21
N LYS A 11 3.89 -1.81 -21.31
CA LYS A 11 4.39 -0.69 -20.51
C LYS A 11 5.43 0.07 -21.34
N MET A 12 5.49 1.40 -21.18
CA MET A 12 6.39 2.24 -21.95
C MET A 12 6.83 3.47 -21.13
N PRO A 13 8.14 3.75 -21.02
CA PRO A 13 8.61 5.03 -20.49
C PRO A 13 8.17 6.16 -21.42
N ILE A 14 7.64 7.25 -20.88
CA ILE A 14 7.14 8.38 -21.70
C ILE A 14 7.84 9.71 -21.43
N ALA A 15 8.46 9.85 -20.26
CA ALA A 15 9.16 11.06 -19.88
C ALA A 15 10.22 10.74 -18.83
N TYR A 16 11.32 11.47 -18.87
CA TYR A 16 12.32 11.51 -17.81
C TYR A 16 12.73 12.95 -17.59
N PHE A 17 13.03 13.30 -16.35
CA PHE A 17 13.46 14.62 -15.96
C PHE A 17 14.68 14.46 -15.06
N LEU A 18 15.69 15.31 -15.25
CA LEU A 18 16.93 15.31 -14.49
C LEU A 18 17.01 16.61 -13.68
N PRO A 19 16.21 16.76 -12.62
CA PRO A 19 16.26 17.97 -11.82
C PRO A 19 17.54 17.94 -10.97
N SER A 20 18.21 19.09 -10.81
CA SER A 20 19.40 19.21 -9.96
C SER A 20 19.06 19.05 -8.47
N THR A 21 17.80 19.29 -8.09
CA THR A 21 17.24 19.11 -6.75
C THR A 21 15.84 18.47 -6.85
N SER A 22 15.12 18.32 -5.74
CA SER A 22 13.74 17.83 -5.77
C SER A 22 12.84 18.72 -6.64
N VAL A 23 11.99 18.10 -7.47
CA VAL A 23 11.02 18.83 -8.29
C VAL A 23 10.03 19.56 -7.39
N LYS A 24 9.84 20.86 -7.63
CA LYS A 24 8.81 21.67 -6.97
C LYS A 24 7.43 21.13 -7.32
N HIS A 25 6.52 21.12 -6.35
CA HIS A 25 5.17 20.57 -6.52
C HIS A 25 4.38 21.27 -7.65
N THR A 26 4.55 22.58 -7.82
CA THR A 26 3.94 23.36 -8.92
C THR A 26 4.36 22.83 -10.30
N ASN A 27 5.67 22.65 -10.51
CA ASN A 27 6.20 22.13 -11.77
C ASN A 27 5.76 20.68 -11.98
N LEU A 28 5.70 19.89 -10.91
CA LEU A 28 5.23 18.51 -10.99
C LEU A 28 3.76 18.44 -11.45
N CYS A 29 2.88 19.32 -10.95
CA CYS A 29 1.49 19.43 -11.41
C CYS A 29 1.39 19.70 -12.92
N GLU A 30 2.17 20.67 -13.40
CA GLU A 30 2.22 21.02 -14.82
C GLU A 30 2.71 19.85 -15.67
N LEU A 31 3.80 19.19 -15.26
CA LEU A 31 4.36 18.04 -15.96
C LEU A 31 3.37 16.86 -16.01
N ILE A 32 2.63 16.60 -14.94
CA ILE A 32 1.60 15.55 -14.91
C ILE A 32 0.47 15.90 -15.89
N LYS A 33 -0.05 17.13 -15.84
CA LYS A 33 -1.12 17.57 -16.74
C LYS A 33 -0.70 17.51 -18.21
N GLU A 34 0.50 17.99 -18.52
CA GLU A 34 1.05 17.97 -19.88
C GLU A 34 1.26 16.54 -20.39
N ALA A 35 1.81 15.65 -19.56
CA ALA A 35 1.98 14.25 -19.92
C ALA A 35 0.62 13.58 -20.22
N ILE A 36 -0.40 13.82 -19.39
CA ILE A 36 -1.75 13.27 -19.60
C ILE A 36 -2.38 13.84 -20.87
N LYS A 37 -2.27 15.15 -21.10
CA LYS A 37 -2.80 15.82 -22.29
C LYS A 37 -2.24 15.19 -23.57
N ARG A 38 -0.92 15.02 -23.66
CA ARG A 38 -0.28 14.36 -24.82
C ARG A 38 -0.73 12.92 -25.01
N LEU A 39 -0.93 12.17 -23.92
CA LEU A 39 -1.44 10.80 -24.02
C LEU A 39 -2.87 10.78 -24.58
N PHE A 40 -3.72 11.74 -24.20
CA PHE A 40 -5.05 11.88 -24.76
C PHE A 40 -5.02 12.26 -26.25
N GLU A 41 -4.11 13.12 -26.68
CA GLU A 41 -3.89 13.47 -28.10
C GLU A 41 -3.46 12.25 -28.92
N CYS A 42 -2.69 11.32 -28.33
CA CYS A 42 -2.36 10.03 -28.95
C CYS A 42 -3.53 9.02 -28.97
N GLY A 43 -4.72 9.39 -28.49
CA GLY A 43 -5.89 8.49 -28.45
C GLY A 43 -5.91 7.51 -27.27
N LEU A 44 -4.95 7.60 -26.32
CA LEU A 44 -4.96 6.77 -25.13
C LEU A 44 -5.98 7.28 -24.11
N LYS A 45 -6.52 6.37 -23.30
CA LYS A 45 -7.43 6.67 -22.18
C LYS A 45 -6.70 6.51 -20.86
N VAL A 46 -6.10 7.60 -20.38
CA VAL A 46 -5.48 7.63 -19.05
C VAL A 46 -6.57 7.63 -17.98
N LYS A 47 -6.51 6.66 -17.07
CA LYS A 47 -7.49 6.51 -15.98
C LYS A 47 -6.93 6.85 -14.61
N ALA A 48 -5.65 6.59 -14.36
CA ALA A 48 -5.05 6.85 -13.06
C ALA A 48 -3.58 7.26 -13.17
N VAL A 49 -3.16 8.10 -12.23
CA VAL A 49 -1.76 8.41 -11.91
C VAL A 49 -1.40 7.73 -10.59
N ILE A 50 -0.25 7.07 -10.55
CA ILE A 50 0.22 6.38 -9.35
C ILE A 50 1.55 6.98 -8.90
N CYS A 51 1.67 7.32 -7.62
CA CYS A 51 2.91 7.84 -7.04
C CYS A 51 3.12 7.34 -5.60
N ASP A 52 4.31 7.56 -5.04
CA ASP A 52 4.54 7.36 -3.61
C ASP A 52 3.98 8.54 -2.78
N GLN A 53 4.15 8.47 -1.45
CA GLN A 53 3.77 9.55 -0.54
C GLN A 53 4.88 10.59 -0.32
N GLY A 54 5.74 10.82 -1.31
CA GLY A 54 6.73 11.90 -1.26
C GLY A 54 6.05 13.26 -1.03
N THR A 55 6.70 14.15 -0.29
CA THR A 55 6.13 15.46 0.08
C THR A 55 5.74 16.30 -1.13
N SER A 56 6.55 16.31 -2.19
CA SER A 56 6.22 16.98 -3.46
C SER A 56 4.99 16.37 -4.14
N ASN A 57 4.83 15.04 -4.11
CA ASN A 57 3.68 14.36 -4.73
C ASN A 57 2.38 14.67 -3.97
N VAL A 58 2.43 14.60 -2.64
CA VAL A 58 1.29 14.94 -1.77
C VAL A 58 0.90 16.42 -1.93
N ALA A 59 1.87 17.32 -2.00
CA ALA A 59 1.61 18.74 -2.26
C ALA A 59 1.01 18.97 -3.66
N ALA A 60 1.53 18.29 -4.68
CA ALA A 60 1.01 18.40 -6.04
C ALA A 60 -0.46 17.96 -6.14
N PHE A 61 -0.85 16.86 -5.48
CA PHE A 61 -2.26 16.45 -5.46
C PHE A 61 -3.16 17.44 -4.72
N LYS A 62 -2.65 18.10 -3.68
CA LYS A 62 -3.39 19.19 -3.01
C LYS A 62 -3.59 20.40 -3.91
N ASP A 63 -2.58 20.80 -4.68
CA ASP A 63 -2.70 21.90 -5.65
C ASP A 63 -3.68 21.57 -6.78
N LEU A 64 -3.91 20.28 -7.05
CA LEU A 64 -4.94 19.79 -7.96
C LEU A 64 -6.34 19.70 -7.32
N ASN A 65 -6.51 20.23 -6.10
CA ASN A 65 -7.74 20.21 -5.30
C ASN A 65 -8.27 18.81 -5.00
N MET A 66 -7.38 17.81 -5.00
CA MET A 66 -7.77 16.42 -4.76
C MET A 66 -7.85 16.15 -3.26
N THR A 67 -8.79 15.30 -2.86
CA THR A 67 -8.95 14.87 -1.47
C THR A 67 -9.06 13.35 -1.38
N LYS A 68 -9.04 12.80 -0.15
CA LYS A 68 -9.23 11.36 0.03
C LYS A 68 -10.63 10.89 -0.40
N ASP A 69 -11.61 11.79 -0.34
CA ASP A 69 -12.99 11.54 -0.74
C ASP A 69 -13.20 11.77 -2.23
N GLU A 70 -12.45 12.71 -2.81
CA GLU A 70 -12.39 12.97 -4.25
C GLU A 70 -10.95 12.79 -4.78
N PRO A 71 -10.48 11.53 -4.91
CA PRO A 71 -9.11 11.23 -5.29
C PRO A 71 -8.90 11.34 -6.81
N TYR A 72 -9.52 12.31 -7.46
CA TYR A 72 -9.48 12.51 -8.91
C TYR A 72 -9.43 14.00 -9.26
N PHE A 73 -8.95 14.29 -10.46
CA PHE A 73 -8.93 15.63 -11.05
C PHE A 73 -9.29 15.53 -12.52
N PHE A 74 -9.52 16.68 -13.16
CA PHE A 74 -9.86 16.75 -14.58
C PHE A 74 -8.71 17.31 -15.40
N VAL A 75 -8.48 16.70 -16.56
CA VAL A 75 -7.63 17.24 -17.62
C VAL A 75 -8.50 17.38 -18.87
N GLY A 76 -8.94 18.61 -19.13
CA GLY A 76 -10.06 18.87 -20.04
C GLY A 76 -11.37 18.37 -19.42
N ASP A 77 -12.13 17.59 -20.18
CA ASP A 77 -13.37 16.92 -19.77
C ASP A 77 -13.16 15.51 -19.19
N LYS A 78 -11.91 15.01 -19.22
CA LYS A 78 -11.58 13.65 -18.80
C LYS A 78 -11.13 13.59 -17.34
N LYS A 79 -11.82 12.75 -16.57
CA LYS A 79 -11.47 12.44 -15.19
C LYS A 79 -10.25 11.51 -15.12
N VAL A 80 -9.31 11.84 -14.24
CA VAL A 80 -8.12 11.02 -13.95
C VAL A 80 -8.00 10.86 -12.43
N TYR A 81 -7.96 9.61 -11.99
CA TYR A 81 -7.79 9.26 -10.59
C TYR A 81 -6.33 9.35 -10.16
N SER A 82 -6.09 9.48 -8.86
CA SER A 82 -4.77 9.33 -8.26
C SER A 82 -4.76 8.23 -7.22
N ILE A 83 -3.66 7.50 -7.16
CA ILE A 83 -3.48 6.36 -6.27
C ILE A 83 -2.11 6.49 -5.63
N PHE A 84 -2.04 6.29 -4.31
CA PHE A 84 -0.76 6.13 -3.65
C PHE A 84 -0.30 4.68 -3.73
N ASP A 85 1.00 4.48 -3.95
CA ASP A 85 1.57 3.15 -4.12
C ASP A 85 1.37 2.28 -2.88
N VAL A 86 0.57 1.22 -3.03
CA VAL A 86 0.12 0.35 -1.94
C VAL A 86 1.30 -0.29 -1.19
N PRO A 87 2.30 -0.92 -1.83
CA PRO A 87 3.49 -1.41 -1.13
C PRO A 87 4.18 -0.34 -0.27
N ASN A 88 4.33 0.89 -0.77
CA ASN A 88 4.90 1.99 0.00
C ASN A 88 4.02 2.42 1.18
N LEU A 89 2.68 2.40 1.06
CA LEU A 89 1.76 2.66 2.18
C LEU A 89 1.96 1.64 3.30
N PHE A 90 2.04 0.34 2.98
CA PHE A 90 2.29 -0.73 3.96
C PHE A 90 3.66 -0.59 4.63
N LYS A 91 4.69 -0.21 3.86
CA LYS A 91 6.01 0.11 4.41
C LYS A 91 5.95 1.25 5.44
N ASN A 92 5.25 2.33 5.10
CA ASN A 92 5.10 3.48 6.00
C ASN A 92 4.26 3.11 7.24
N LEU A 93 3.20 2.33 7.09
CA LEU A 93 2.41 1.79 8.19
C LEU A 93 3.29 0.98 9.15
N ARG A 94 4.10 0.04 8.63
CA ARG A 94 5.07 -0.72 9.43
C ARG A 94 6.03 0.19 10.17
N ASN A 95 6.56 1.22 9.51
CA ASN A 95 7.51 2.16 10.12
C ASN A 95 6.87 2.95 11.27
N HIS A 96 5.59 3.30 11.16
CA HIS A 96 4.85 3.95 12.25
C HIS A 96 4.51 2.98 13.37
N PHE A 97 4.00 1.79 13.03
CA PHE A 97 3.59 0.78 14.01
C PHE A 97 4.77 0.32 14.88
N ARG A 98 5.98 0.22 14.32
CA ARG A 98 7.20 -0.07 15.08
C ARG A 98 7.54 1.00 16.13
N LYS A 99 7.22 2.27 15.86
CA LYS A 99 7.57 3.39 16.76
C LYS A 99 6.53 3.62 17.84
N THR A 100 5.27 3.28 17.55
CA THR A 100 4.14 3.59 18.42
C THR A 100 3.03 2.57 18.18
N ASN A 101 2.40 2.13 19.27
CA ASN A 101 1.19 1.32 19.22
C ASN A 101 0.07 2.06 18.49
N LEU A 102 -0.88 1.31 17.95
CA LEU A 102 -2.02 1.86 17.22
C LEU A 102 -3.33 1.55 17.94
N LEU A 103 -4.33 2.40 17.75
CA LEU A 103 -5.72 2.12 18.10
C LEU A 103 -6.43 1.65 16.84
N PHE A 104 -6.75 0.37 16.78
CA PHE A 104 -7.47 -0.28 15.69
C PHE A 104 -8.89 -0.63 16.15
N ILE A 105 -9.89 0.01 15.55
CA ILE A 105 -11.31 -0.16 15.92
C ILE A 105 -11.50 0.05 17.43
N GLY A 106 -10.92 1.13 17.96
CA GLY A 106 -10.97 1.49 19.39
C GLY A 106 -10.16 0.59 20.32
N LYS A 107 -9.43 -0.40 19.81
CA LYS A 107 -8.62 -1.33 20.61
C LYS A 107 -7.13 -1.16 20.35
N GLU A 108 -6.34 -1.17 21.41
CA GLU A 108 -4.89 -1.09 21.28
C GLU A 108 -4.30 -2.34 20.63
N VAL A 109 -3.39 -2.11 19.69
CA VAL A 109 -2.53 -3.11 19.05
C VAL A 109 -1.07 -2.71 19.20
N SER A 110 -0.21 -3.69 19.37
CA SER A 110 1.19 -3.48 19.74
C SER A 110 2.13 -4.22 18.81
N PHE A 111 3.11 -3.51 18.24
CA PHE A 111 4.14 -4.15 17.42
C PHE A 111 4.96 -5.15 18.24
N LYS A 112 5.04 -4.95 19.57
CA LYS A 112 5.69 -5.90 20.48
C LYS A 112 5.08 -7.29 20.41
N ASP A 113 3.77 -7.44 20.19
CA ASP A 113 3.18 -8.77 20.07
C ASP A 113 3.70 -9.52 18.83
N ILE A 114 4.05 -8.80 17.76
CA ILE A 114 4.66 -9.38 16.54
C ILE A 114 6.11 -9.78 16.81
N ASP A 115 6.87 -8.93 17.51
CA ASP A 115 8.24 -9.20 17.95
C ASP A 115 8.31 -10.43 18.88
N ASP A 116 7.49 -10.45 19.94
CA ASP A 116 7.40 -11.55 20.89
C ASP A 116 7.00 -12.86 20.18
N THR A 117 6.03 -12.81 19.25
CA THR A 117 5.68 -13.98 18.43
C THR A 117 6.86 -14.48 17.60
N TYR A 118 7.60 -13.56 16.98
CA TYR A 118 8.78 -13.93 16.20
C TYR A 118 9.85 -14.60 17.08
N ASN A 119 10.09 -14.08 18.28
CA ASN A 119 11.08 -14.66 19.20
C ASN A 119 10.63 -16.02 19.74
N ILE A 120 9.34 -16.21 20.05
CA ILE A 120 8.78 -17.51 20.44
C ILE A 120 8.99 -18.54 19.31
N ASP A 121 8.64 -18.18 18.07
CA ASP A 121 8.78 -19.07 16.91
C ASP A 121 10.27 -19.35 16.58
N LYS A 122 11.13 -18.33 16.65
CA LYS A 122 12.57 -18.44 16.39
C LYS A 122 13.27 -19.37 17.37
N ASN A 123 12.87 -19.35 18.65
CA ASN A 123 13.47 -20.14 19.71
C ASN A 123 12.78 -21.51 19.92
N CYS A 124 11.77 -21.83 19.11
CA CYS A 124 11.12 -23.13 19.17
C CYS A 124 12.07 -24.25 18.72
N LEU A 125 12.35 -25.20 19.62
CA LEU A 125 13.32 -26.28 19.39
C LEU A 125 12.85 -27.33 18.38
N THR A 126 11.54 -27.45 18.14
CA THR A 126 10.95 -28.54 17.36
C THR A 126 10.58 -28.12 15.95
N SER A 127 9.97 -26.95 15.77
CA SER A 127 9.50 -26.50 14.47
C SER A 127 9.34 -24.99 14.41
N ARG A 128 9.66 -24.42 13.25
CA ARG A 128 9.60 -22.98 12.99
C ARG A 128 8.61 -22.67 11.87
N SER A 129 7.62 -21.83 12.15
CA SER A 129 6.58 -21.42 11.20
C SER A 129 6.98 -20.20 10.37
N LEU A 130 7.73 -19.25 10.95
CA LEU A 130 8.07 -17.98 10.31
C LEU A 130 9.41 -18.03 9.55
N LEU A 131 9.56 -19.03 8.66
CA LEU A 131 10.81 -19.28 7.91
C LEU A 131 11.28 -18.10 7.06
N LYS A 132 10.36 -17.24 6.60
CA LYS A 132 10.66 -16.05 5.79
C LYS A 132 10.96 -14.81 6.62
N ILE A 133 10.62 -14.82 7.91
CA ILE A 133 10.82 -13.68 8.81
C ILE A 133 12.20 -13.82 9.44
N THR A 134 12.89 -12.71 9.56
CA THR A 134 14.27 -12.62 10.05
C THR A 134 14.39 -11.43 10.97
N ASP A 135 15.53 -11.31 11.66
CA ASP A 135 15.82 -10.15 12.51
C ASP A 135 15.71 -8.82 11.75
N ALA A 136 16.01 -8.81 10.43
CA ALA A 136 15.84 -7.63 9.58
C ALA A 136 14.37 -7.20 9.40
N HIS A 137 13.39 -8.04 9.70
CA HIS A 137 11.98 -7.67 9.69
C HIS A 137 11.59 -6.92 10.97
N ILE A 138 12.01 -7.45 12.11
CA ILE A 138 11.70 -6.90 13.44
C ILE A 138 12.55 -5.68 13.76
N ASN A 139 13.85 -5.75 13.43
CA ASN A 139 14.89 -4.76 13.69
C ASN A 139 15.63 -4.34 12.40
N PRO A 140 14.92 -3.80 11.38
CA PRO A 140 15.56 -3.30 10.17
C PRO A 140 16.47 -2.10 10.44
N GLY A 141 17.65 -2.11 9.83
CA GLY A 141 18.50 -0.93 9.68
C GLY A 141 17.95 0.09 8.66
N PRO A 142 18.65 1.21 8.42
CA PRO A 142 18.15 2.32 7.60
C PRO A 142 17.74 1.91 6.18
N PHE A 143 18.55 1.10 5.48
CA PHE A 143 18.20 0.63 4.13
C PHE A 143 17.04 -0.39 4.14
N GLN A 144 16.97 -1.24 5.17
CA GLN A 144 15.93 -2.26 5.30
C GLN A 144 14.57 -1.63 5.67
N MET A 145 14.57 -0.46 6.33
CA MET A 145 13.37 0.35 6.55
C MET A 145 12.70 0.82 5.26
N MET A 146 13.47 0.89 4.15
CA MET A 146 12.95 1.23 2.83
C MET A 146 12.35 0.04 2.08
N SER A 147 12.55 -1.20 2.55
CA SER A 147 12.07 -2.40 1.87
C SER A 147 10.57 -2.63 2.09
N CYS A 148 9.78 -2.49 1.03
CA CYS A 148 8.37 -2.89 1.03
C CYS A 148 8.21 -4.40 1.25
N LYS A 149 9.12 -5.22 0.73
CA LYS A 149 9.10 -6.68 0.89
C LYS A 149 9.10 -7.07 2.37
N LEU A 150 10.02 -6.53 3.16
CA LEU A 150 10.11 -6.84 4.59
C LEU A 150 8.84 -6.41 5.34
N ALA A 151 8.27 -5.24 5.00
CA ALA A 151 7.03 -4.78 5.61
C ALA A 151 5.83 -5.68 5.28
N LEU A 152 5.67 -6.05 4.01
CA LEU A 152 4.56 -6.90 3.56
C LEU A 152 4.65 -8.33 4.14
N GLN A 153 5.86 -8.87 4.31
CA GLN A 153 6.04 -10.19 4.91
C GLN A 153 5.64 -10.22 6.40
N LEU A 154 5.84 -9.12 7.13
CA LEU A 154 5.36 -8.99 8.52
C LEU A 154 3.83 -9.02 8.61
N PHE A 155 3.14 -8.40 7.66
CA PHE A 155 1.68 -8.37 7.60
C PHE A 155 1.09 -9.54 6.83
N SER A 156 1.67 -10.74 6.97
CA SER A 156 1.24 -11.92 6.25
C SER A 156 0.33 -12.84 7.05
N ASN A 157 -0.50 -13.62 6.36
CA ASN A 157 -1.37 -14.62 6.97
C ASN A 157 -0.59 -15.63 7.85
N LYS A 158 0.66 -15.93 7.48
CA LYS A 158 1.51 -16.85 8.25
C LYS A 158 1.91 -16.25 9.59
N VAL A 159 2.19 -14.95 9.66
CA VAL A 159 2.43 -14.23 10.92
C VAL A 159 1.18 -14.25 11.78
N ALA A 160 0.02 -13.85 11.25
CA ALA A 160 -1.24 -13.89 12.00
C ALA A 160 -1.58 -15.30 12.53
N THR A 161 -1.39 -16.33 11.71
CA THR A 161 -1.65 -17.73 12.12
C THR A 161 -0.68 -18.18 13.22
N THR A 162 0.60 -17.79 13.14
CA THR A 162 1.59 -18.12 14.17
C THR A 162 1.26 -17.41 15.48
N MET A 163 0.87 -16.12 15.42
CA MET A 163 0.36 -15.39 16.58
C MET A 163 -0.82 -16.12 17.21
N LYS A 164 -1.80 -16.56 16.40
CA LYS A 164 -2.96 -17.33 16.88
C LYS A 164 -2.53 -18.60 17.62
N THR A 165 -1.58 -19.36 17.09
CA THR A 165 -1.04 -20.55 17.76
C THR A 165 -0.36 -20.20 19.09
N CYS A 166 0.48 -19.16 19.13
CA CYS A 166 1.15 -18.73 20.36
C CYS A 166 0.16 -18.24 21.43
N ILE A 167 -0.95 -17.61 21.02
CA ILE A 167 -2.03 -17.19 21.92
C ILE A 167 -2.77 -18.42 22.49
N MET A 168 -3.17 -19.36 21.64
CA MET A 168 -3.91 -20.56 22.03
C MET A 168 -3.10 -21.50 22.93
N THR A 169 -1.78 -21.57 22.72
CA THR A 169 -0.84 -22.34 23.55
C THR A 169 -0.39 -21.58 24.81
N HIS A 170 -0.94 -20.37 25.03
CA HIS A 170 -0.60 -19.49 26.14
C HIS A 170 0.90 -19.10 26.21
N GLN A 171 1.64 -19.18 25.10
CA GLN A 171 3.03 -18.72 25.02
C GLN A 171 3.11 -17.20 24.89
N LEU A 172 2.17 -16.60 24.13
CA LEU A 172 2.05 -15.15 24.00
C LEU A 172 0.96 -14.65 24.96
N LYS A 173 1.36 -13.96 26.02
CA LYS A 173 0.46 -13.42 27.06
C LYS A 173 0.53 -11.90 27.06
N SER A 174 -0.35 -11.27 26.29
CA SER A 174 -0.44 -9.80 26.22
C SER A 174 -1.91 -9.39 26.08
N LYS A 175 -2.29 -8.24 26.65
CA LYS A 175 -3.67 -7.72 26.53
C LYS A 175 -4.02 -7.33 25.09
N THR A 176 -3.01 -7.03 24.26
CA THR A 176 -3.18 -6.56 22.88
C THR A 176 -3.03 -7.67 21.85
N CYS A 177 -2.50 -8.85 22.21
CA CYS A 177 -2.11 -9.88 21.24
C CYS A 177 -3.25 -10.34 20.32
N GLN A 178 -4.47 -10.48 20.84
CA GLN A 178 -5.63 -10.86 20.05
C GLN A 178 -5.97 -9.79 19.00
N ASN A 179 -5.95 -8.51 19.39
CA ASN A 179 -6.22 -7.40 18.48
C ASN A 179 -5.09 -7.24 17.46
N THR A 180 -3.83 -7.44 17.87
CA THR A 180 -2.68 -7.39 16.98
C THR A 180 -2.72 -8.52 15.94
N MET A 181 -3.11 -9.72 16.34
CA MET A 181 -3.32 -10.84 15.41
C MET A 181 -4.42 -10.53 14.38
N GLU A 182 -5.53 -9.94 14.83
CA GLU A 182 -6.64 -9.51 13.97
C GLU A 182 -6.18 -8.47 12.95
N ILE A 183 -5.54 -7.37 13.36
CA ILE A 183 -5.09 -6.34 12.40
C ILE A 183 -4.06 -6.88 11.41
N VAL A 184 -3.14 -7.76 11.84
CA VAL A 184 -2.16 -8.40 10.93
C VAL A 184 -2.88 -9.22 9.85
N LYS A 185 -3.94 -9.94 10.22
CA LYS A 185 -4.78 -10.69 9.28
C LYS A 185 -5.55 -9.76 8.33
N GLN A 186 -6.17 -8.70 8.86
CA GLN A 186 -6.90 -7.70 8.08
C GLN A 186 -5.96 -7.00 7.07
N LEU A 187 -4.73 -6.67 7.48
CA LEU A 187 -3.72 -6.09 6.61
C LEU A 187 -3.25 -7.05 5.51
N ASN A 188 -3.09 -8.35 5.80
CA ASN A 188 -2.80 -9.36 4.78
C ASN A 188 -3.88 -9.36 3.70
N ASP A 189 -5.14 -9.46 4.12
CA ASP A 189 -6.28 -9.62 3.22
C ASP A 189 -6.52 -8.35 2.41
N LEU A 190 -6.27 -7.19 3.00
CA LEU A 190 -6.27 -5.91 2.28
C LEU A 190 -5.19 -5.84 1.22
N PHE A 191 -3.96 -6.23 1.53
CA PHE A 191 -2.90 -6.23 0.54
C PHE A 191 -3.21 -7.20 -0.61
N ASP A 192 -3.77 -8.37 -0.31
CA ASP A 192 -4.20 -9.34 -1.32
C ASP A 192 -5.25 -8.73 -2.27
N CYS A 193 -6.26 -8.01 -1.75
CA CYS A 193 -7.25 -7.30 -2.55
C CYS A 193 -6.66 -6.16 -3.39
N LEU A 194 -5.73 -5.40 -2.83
CA LEU A 194 -5.10 -4.25 -3.49
C LEU A 194 -3.92 -4.63 -4.40
N ASN A 195 -3.61 -5.93 -4.52
CA ASN A 195 -2.48 -6.41 -5.31
C ASN A 195 -2.83 -7.68 -6.13
N SER A 196 -4.08 -7.81 -6.57
CA SER A 196 -4.58 -8.97 -7.30
C SER A 196 -4.07 -9.03 -8.74
N LYS A 197 -3.56 -10.20 -9.12
CA LYS A 197 -2.87 -10.42 -10.41
C LYS A 197 -3.58 -11.39 -11.36
N SER A 198 -4.59 -12.11 -10.87
CA SER A 198 -5.32 -13.12 -11.62
C SER A 198 -6.82 -12.95 -11.44
N LEU A 199 -7.59 -13.34 -12.45
CA LEU A 199 -9.06 -13.35 -12.36
C LEU A 199 -9.56 -14.35 -11.31
N PHE A 200 -8.86 -15.48 -11.19
CA PHE A 200 -9.22 -16.57 -10.30
C PHE A 200 -8.05 -16.90 -9.38
N ASN A 201 -8.37 -17.21 -8.13
CA ASN A 201 -7.44 -17.69 -7.12
C ASN A 201 -8.23 -18.48 -6.05
N PRO A 202 -7.66 -19.53 -5.45
CA PRO A 202 -8.29 -20.22 -4.32
C PRO A 202 -8.57 -19.29 -3.12
N ASN A 203 -7.78 -18.22 -2.95
CA ASN A 203 -8.09 -17.14 -2.01
C ASN A 203 -8.88 -16.04 -2.75
N PRO A 204 -10.18 -15.84 -2.45
CA PRO A 204 -11.00 -14.81 -3.08
C PRO A 204 -10.41 -13.41 -2.98
N LYS A 205 -9.69 -13.09 -1.90
CA LYS A 205 -9.04 -11.77 -1.73
C LYS A 205 -7.95 -11.52 -2.76
N LYS A 206 -7.36 -12.55 -3.38
CA LYS A 206 -6.34 -12.43 -4.43
C LYS A 206 -6.90 -12.37 -5.86
N CYS A 207 -8.22 -12.53 -6.02
CA CYS A 207 -8.88 -12.42 -7.32
C CYS A 207 -8.99 -10.95 -7.76
N ALA A 208 -9.20 -10.74 -9.07
CA ALA A 208 -9.57 -9.44 -9.59
C ALA A 208 -10.88 -8.97 -8.96
N LEU A 209 -11.01 -7.66 -8.69
CA LEU A 209 -12.30 -7.10 -8.28
C LEU A 209 -13.30 -7.39 -9.40
N SER A 210 -14.44 -7.97 -9.06
CA SER A 210 -15.49 -8.36 -10.02
C SER A 210 -16.81 -8.62 -9.29
N ASP A 211 -17.93 -8.59 -10.02
CA ASP A 211 -19.27 -8.90 -9.47
C ASP A 211 -19.39 -10.35 -9.01
N LYS A 212 -18.48 -11.22 -9.46
CA LYS A 212 -18.38 -12.62 -9.01
C LYS A 212 -17.78 -12.74 -7.62
N CYS A 213 -17.17 -11.67 -7.08
CA CYS A 213 -16.52 -11.64 -5.78
C CYS A 213 -16.88 -10.35 -5.02
N PRO A 214 -18.17 -10.09 -4.74
CA PRO A 214 -18.64 -8.84 -4.12
C PRO A 214 -18.03 -8.61 -2.74
N GLU A 215 -17.70 -9.69 -2.01
CA GLU A 215 -17.03 -9.66 -0.72
C GLU A 215 -15.70 -8.90 -0.72
N GLN A 216 -15.03 -8.75 -1.87
CA GLN A 216 -13.80 -7.96 -1.96
C GLN A 216 -14.11 -6.47 -1.86
N ILE A 217 -15.15 -5.99 -2.54
CA ILE A 217 -15.58 -4.59 -2.50
C ILE A 217 -16.10 -4.25 -1.10
N GLU A 218 -16.96 -5.09 -0.51
CA GLU A 218 -17.41 -4.91 0.87
C GLU A 218 -16.24 -4.86 1.86
N PHE A 219 -15.24 -5.72 1.65
CA PHE A 219 -14.05 -5.72 2.49
C PHE A 219 -13.23 -4.44 2.32
N LEU A 220 -13.07 -3.94 1.09
CA LEU A 220 -12.40 -2.66 0.84
C LEU A 220 -13.14 -1.51 1.53
N LEU A 221 -14.47 -1.48 1.50
CA LEU A 221 -15.27 -0.48 2.21
C LEU A 221 -15.06 -0.56 3.73
N LYS A 222 -15.12 -1.76 4.30
CA LYS A 222 -14.79 -1.98 5.72
C LYS A 222 -13.37 -1.50 6.04
N ALA A 223 -12.41 -1.77 5.14
CA ALA A 223 -11.03 -1.34 5.26
C ALA A 223 -10.83 0.16 5.24
N ARG A 224 -11.56 0.86 4.37
CA ARG A 224 -11.62 2.31 4.37
C ARG A 224 -12.05 2.83 5.74
N THR A 225 -13.17 2.33 6.27
CA THR A 225 -13.74 2.79 7.55
C THR A 225 -12.80 2.57 8.74
N TRP A 226 -12.15 1.41 8.84
CA TRP A 226 -11.21 1.20 9.95
C TRP A 226 -9.88 1.93 9.75
N PHE A 227 -9.46 2.25 8.52
CA PHE A 227 -8.32 3.16 8.31
C PHE A 227 -8.67 4.60 8.69
N GLU A 228 -9.89 5.07 8.41
CA GLU A 228 -10.36 6.40 8.83
C GLU A 228 -10.27 6.57 10.35
N SER A 229 -10.60 5.54 11.11
CA SER A 229 -10.54 5.52 12.59
C SER A 229 -9.20 5.04 13.18
N LEU A 230 -8.23 4.64 12.34
CA LEU A 230 -6.93 4.15 12.82
C LEU A 230 -6.12 5.30 13.42
N GLU A 231 -5.66 5.17 14.65
CA GLU A 231 -4.92 6.22 15.34
C GLU A 231 -3.62 5.70 15.97
N LYS A 232 -2.73 6.61 16.35
CA LYS A 232 -1.60 6.26 17.22
C LYS A 232 -2.07 6.33 18.66
N VAL A 233 -1.62 5.38 19.49
CA VAL A 233 -1.76 5.50 20.94
C VAL A 233 -0.91 6.70 21.40
N ILE A 234 -1.54 7.60 22.14
CA ILE A 234 -0.87 8.76 22.72
C ILE A 234 -0.16 8.30 24.00
N ASP A 235 1.16 8.46 24.05
CA ASP A 235 1.93 8.25 25.28
C ASP A 235 2.01 9.58 26.05
N PRO A 236 1.36 9.72 27.23
CA PRO A 236 1.35 10.96 27.99
C PRO A 236 2.75 11.44 28.39
N LYS A 237 3.73 10.52 28.44
CA LYS A 237 5.11 10.81 28.84
C LYS A 237 6.00 11.21 27.67
N LYS A 238 5.53 11.09 26.43
CA LYS A 238 6.29 11.49 25.24
C LYS A 238 5.57 12.63 24.53
N PRO A 239 6.18 13.82 24.40
CA PRO A 239 5.62 14.96 23.68
C PRO A 239 5.69 14.73 22.16
N ILE A 240 5.16 13.60 21.67
CA ILE A 240 5.07 13.34 20.24
C ILE A 240 3.92 14.19 19.73
N LYS A 241 4.20 15.06 18.75
CA LYS A 241 3.16 15.76 17.97
C LYS A 241 2.14 14.71 17.53
N ASN A 242 0.92 14.80 18.07
CA ASN A 242 -0.19 13.90 17.78
C ASN A 242 -0.69 14.12 16.34
N THR A 243 0.14 13.70 15.39
CA THR A 243 -0.09 13.85 13.96
C THR A 243 -0.43 12.49 13.39
N ARG A 244 -1.63 12.42 12.83
CA ARG A 244 -2.11 11.30 12.04
C ARG A 244 -1.12 11.02 10.91
N PRO A 245 -0.56 9.79 10.82
CA PRO A 245 0.31 9.42 9.70
C PRO A 245 -0.34 9.65 8.35
N VAL A 246 0.37 10.30 7.44
CA VAL A 246 -0.08 10.53 6.05
C VAL A 246 -0.41 9.21 5.34
N CYS A 247 0.24 8.09 5.70
CA CYS A 247 -0.07 6.77 5.15
C CYS A 247 -1.47 6.25 5.51
N PHE A 248 -2.08 6.72 6.60
CA PHE A 248 -3.44 6.29 6.97
C PHE A 248 -4.45 6.92 6.01
N ASP A 249 -4.38 8.23 5.82
CA ASP A 249 -5.23 8.93 4.85
C ASP A 249 -4.89 8.53 3.40
N GLY A 250 -3.62 8.26 3.10
CA GLY A 250 -3.22 7.72 1.80
C GLY A 250 -3.83 6.36 1.50
N MET A 251 -4.09 5.53 2.51
CA MET A 251 -4.80 4.27 2.33
C MET A 251 -6.29 4.48 2.07
N VAL A 252 -6.95 5.36 2.84
CA VAL A 252 -8.35 5.76 2.59
C VAL A 252 -8.52 6.27 1.16
N TRP A 253 -7.64 7.18 0.75
CA TRP A 253 -7.57 7.73 -0.61
C TRP A 253 -7.43 6.63 -1.67
N THR A 254 -6.47 5.73 -1.47
CA THR A 254 -6.16 4.67 -2.44
C THR A 254 -7.30 3.66 -2.58
N ILE A 255 -7.90 3.26 -1.46
CA ILE A 255 -9.07 2.38 -1.47
C ILE A 255 -10.22 3.04 -2.21
N ASN A 256 -10.54 4.30 -1.87
CA ASN A 256 -11.62 5.05 -2.51
C ASN A 256 -11.38 5.21 -4.03
N ALA A 257 -10.16 5.59 -4.43
CA ALA A 257 -9.80 5.71 -5.84
C ALA A 257 -9.99 4.39 -6.60
N ILE A 258 -9.54 3.26 -6.03
CA ILE A 258 -9.68 1.95 -6.66
C ILE A 258 -11.15 1.53 -6.79
N SER A 259 -11.97 1.78 -5.76
CA SER A 259 -13.41 1.51 -5.82
C SER A 259 -14.09 2.34 -6.90
N MET A 260 -13.82 3.65 -6.96
CA MET A 260 -14.39 4.52 -8.00
C MET A 260 -13.92 4.14 -9.41
N ILE A 261 -12.65 3.76 -9.57
CA ILE A 261 -12.13 3.25 -10.86
C ILE A 261 -12.87 1.98 -11.25
N TYR A 262 -13.08 1.04 -10.31
CA TYR A 262 -13.79 -0.21 -10.56
C TYR A 262 -15.20 0.07 -11.06
N GLU A 263 -15.98 0.88 -10.36
CA GLU A 263 -17.33 1.30 -10.78
C GLU A 263 -17.32 1.95 -12.18
N GLU A 264 -16.38 2.87 -12.44
CA GLU A 264 -16.25 3.50 -13.75
C GLU A 264 -15.90 2.47 -14.84
N GLN A 265 -15.04 1.50 -14.55
CA GLN A 265 -14.69 0.46 -15.53
C GLN A 265 -15.87 -0.49 -15.79
N GLN A 266 -16.68 -0.81 -14.78
CA GLN A 266 -17.91 -1.58 -14.97
C GLN A 266 -18.90 -0.86 -15.88
N ASN A 267 -19.12 0.43 -15.66
CA ASN A 267 -19.96 1.26 -16.53
C ASN A 267 -19.43 1.34 -17.97
N ASN A 268 -18.13 1.14 -18.16
CA ASN A 268 -17.49 1.05 -19.48
C ASN A 268 -17.51 -0.38 -20.08
N GLY A 269 -18.20 -1.34 -19.45
CA GLY A 269 -18.36 -2.71 -19.94
C GLY A 269 -17.26 -3.70 -19.50
N TYR A 270 -16.38 -3.33 -18.58
CA TYR A 270 -15.37 -4.25 -18.04
C TYR A 270 -15.89 -5.02 -16.83
N ASN A 271 -15.77 -6.35 -16.88
CA ASN A 271 -16.28 -7.23 -15.82
C ASN A 271 -15.31 -7.45 -14.66
N TYR A 272 -14.11 -6.85 -14.70
CA TYR A 272 -13.11 -7.03 -13.66
C TYR A 272 -12.10 -5.88 -13.59
N LEU A 273 -11.37 -5.78 -12.47
CA LEU A 273 -10.21 -4.90 -12.31
C LEU A 273 -9.06 -5.62 -11.59
N LEU A 274 -7.89 -5.66 -12.24
CA LEU A 274 -6.65 -6.20 -11.67
C LEU A 274 -5.89 -5.11 -10.92
N THR A 275 -5.98 -5.10 -9.59
CA THR A 275 -5.38 -4.05 -8.75
C THR A 275 -3.85 -4.08 -8.75
N ARG A 276 -3.22 -5.21 -9.11
CA ARG A 276 -1.76 -5.29 -9.38
C ARG A 276 -1.27 -4.33 -10.47
N ARG A 277 -2.17 -3.81 -11.31
CA ARG A 277 -1.86 -2.82 -12.34
C ARG A 277 -1.90 -1.38 -11.85
N LEU A 278 -2.38 -1.16 -10.62
CA LEU A 278 -2.56 0.14 -9.98
C LEU A 278 -1.53 0.39 -8.86
N ASN A 279 -0.27 0.01 -9.10
CA ASN A 279 0.87 0.25 -8.21
C ASN A 279 2.11 0.68 -9.02
N SER A 280 3.12 1.21 -8.34
CA SER A 280 4.33 1.73 -8.97
C SER A 280 5.43 0.67 -9.18
N ASP A 281 5.21 -0.59 -8.80
CA ASP A 281 6.23 -1.66 -8.97
C ASP A 281 6.80 -1.76 -10.39
N VAL A 282 6.03 -1.39 -11.40
CA VAL A 282 6.50 -1.37 -12.79
C VAL A 282 7.67 -0.40 -13.02
N ILE A 283 7.67 0.75 -12.34
CA ILE A 283 8.75 1.75 -12.42
C ILE A 283 9.96 1.33 -11.60
N GLU A 284 9.73 0.77 -10.41
CA GLU A 284 10.80 0.28 -9.53
C GLU A 284 11.58 -0.87 -10.17
N ASN A 285 10.86 -1.80 -10.81
CA ASN A 285 11.47 -2.87 -11.58
C ASN A 285 12.29 -2.33 -12.76
N MET A 286 11.81 -1.28 -13.42
CA MET A 286 12.57 -0.65 -14.51
C MET A 286 13.86 0.00 -13.99
N PHE A 287 13.81 0.71 -12.85
CA PHE A 287 15.00 1.25 -12.22
C PHE A 287 15.99 0.16 -11.78
N ALA A 288 15.49 -0.98 -11.31
CA ALA A 288 16.34 -2.12 -10.99
C ALA A 288 17.06 -2.66 -12.24
N VAL A 289 16.37 -2.78 -13.39
CA VAL A 289 17.00 -3.17 -14.66
C VAL A 289 18.07 -2.15 -15.08
N PHE A 290 17.80 -0.84 -14.95
CA PHE A 290 18.79 0.18 -15.27
C PHE A 290 20.04 0.09 -14.38
N ARG A 291 19.87 -0.08 -13.07
CA ARG A 291 20.99 -0.26 -12.12
C ARG A 291 21.78 -1.55 -12.32
N GLN A 292 21.18 -2.58 -12.93
CA GLN A 292 21.88 -3.82 -13.27
C GLN A 292 22.77 -3.67 -14.50
N ARG A 293 22.53 -2.65 -15.34
CA ARG A 293 23.41 -2.34 -16.47
C ARG A 293 24.65 -1.63 -15.95
N GLY A 294 25.82 -1.97 -16.49
CA GLY A 294 27.10 -1.36 -16.09
C GLY A 294 27.84 -2.07 -14.95
N GLY A 295 27.38 -3.24 -14.51
CA GLY A 295 28.11 -4.09 -13.55
C GLY A 295 28.25 -3.45 -12.17
N TYR A 296 29.49 -3.14 -11.78
CA TYR A 296 29.81 -2.54 -10.48
C TYR A 296 29.73 -1.00 -10.46
N ASN A 297 29.39 -0.37 -11.59
CA ASN A 297 29.11 1.08 -11.63
C ASN A 297 27.75 1.35 -10.99
N ARG A 298 27.71 1.31 -9.65
CA ARG A 298 26.54 1.63 -8.83
C ARG A 298 26.51 3.09 -8.41
#